data_AF-A0A6B9Z2T6-F1
#
_entry.id   AF-A0A6B9Z2T6-F1
#
_cell.length_a   1.000
_cell.length_b   1.000
_cell.length_c   1.000
_cell.angle_alpha   90.00
_cell.angle_beta   90.00
_cell.angle_gamma   90.00
#
_symmetry.space_group_name_H-M   'P 1'
#
loop_
_entity.id
_entity.type
_entity.pdbx_description
1 polymer ?
#
loop_
_entity_poly.entity_id
_entity_poly.type
_entity_poly.pdbx_seq_one_letter_code
_entity_poly.pdbx_strand_id
1 'polypeptide(L)'
;MKQTGYNRIAAGKINTLWRVMLFCMLCALLLVVGSAVLKSWQSPLADLSLGAFAAVASFLLSIPFAKWEKLSLGQLGIVPGKATFSKVGTGFLIGLLIAGLHFSLVLIFGHISLTSANPSFHLVMFYFLLYLTLAAREEIAFRGYALRSLSYKIGPWKAQLIIAVIFALEHVAGGFTCQQAFLGSGVGAILFGIAALRTKGIALPIGLHAAWNFGEWCFGLKNMPGIWRVLPVEGFEEKNQQLTMICYLIVVGLAIAAFYLYPLRKSLKNVKT
;
A
#
# COMPACT_ATOMS: atom_id res chain seq x y z
N MET A 1 -20.61 -26.31 -34.32
CA MET A 1 -20.75 -26.43 -32.86
C MET A 1 -19.60 -25.70 -32.16
N LYS A 2 -19.92 -24.73 -31.29
CA LYS A 2 -19.12 -24.18 -30.17
C LYS A 2 -17.63 -23.80 -30.41
N GLN A 3 -17.37 -22.62 -30.97
CA GLN A 3 -16.07 -21.91 -30.82
C GLN A 3 -16.19 -20.40 -30.48
N THR A 4 -17.39 -19.83 -30.47
CA THR A 4 -17.59 -18.37 -30.34
C THR A 4 -17.76 -17.86 -28.90
N GLY A 5 -18.06 -18.75 -27.95
CA GLY A 5 -18.27 -18.38 -26.53
C GLY A 5 -16.98 -18.20 -25.72
N TYR A 6 -15.95 -19.01 -25.98
CA TYR A 6 -14.68 -18.94 -25.25
C TYR A 6 -13.89 -17.66 -25.59
N ASN A 7 -13.91 -17.26 -26.86
CA ASN A 7 -13.20 -16.07 -27.35
C ASN A 7 -13.78 -14.75 -26.81
N ARG A 8 -15.10 -14.63 -26.59
CA ARG A 8 -15.70 -13.42 -25.97
C ARG A 8 -15.37 -13.30 -24.48
N ILE A 9 -15.30 -14.41 -23.75
CA ILE A 9 -14.95 -14.41 -22.31
C ILE A 9 -13.44 -14.16 -22.12
N ALA A 10 -12.59 -14.68 -23.00
CA ALA A 10 -11.15 -14.42 -22.99
C ALA A 10 -10.82 -12.98 -23.40
N ALA A 11 -11.47 -12.45 -24.45
CA ALA A 11 -11.28 -11.06 -24.91
C ALA A 11 -11.61 -10.03 -23.81
N GLY A 12 -12.68 -10.26 -23.03
CA GLY A 12 -13.04 -9.38 -21.91
C GLY A 12 -12.01 -9.36 -20.77
N LYS A 13 -11.24 -10.44 -20.58
CA LYS A 13 -10.20 -10.54 -19.53
C LYS A 13 -8.89 -9.90 -19.95
N ILE A 14 -8.43 -10.21 -21.17
CA ILE A 14 -7.18 -9.66 -21.74
C ILE A 14 -7.29 -8.14 -21.86
N ASN A 15 -8.44 -7.63 -22.30
CA ASN A 15 -8.67 -6.19 -22.42
C ASN A 15 -8.61 -5.47 -21.06
N THR A 16 -9.17 -6.06 -20.00
CA THR A 16 -9.08 -5.46 -18.66
C THR A 16 -7.65 -5.48 -18.11
N LEU A 17 -6.90 -6.56 -18.31
CA LEU A 17 -5.49 -6.62 -17.87
C LEU A 17 -4.64 -5.54 -18.53
N TRP A 18 -4.75 -5.37 -19.85
CA TRP A 18 -4.05 -4.31 -20.58
C TRP A 18 -4.44 -2.91 -20.11
N ARG A 19 -5.74 -2.66 -19.86
CA ARG A 19 -6.17 -1.36 -19.31
C ARG A 19 -5.64 -1.13 -17.91
N VAL A 20 -5.56 -2.16 -17.07
CA VAL A 20 -4.95 -2.03 -15.74
C VAL A 20 -3.47 -1.73 -15.83
N MET A 21 -2.73 -2.43 -16.72
CA MET A 21 -1.32 -2.13 -16.93
C MET A 21 -1.12 -0.70 -17.46
N LEU A 22 -1.91 -0.27 -18.45
CA LEU A 22 -1.90 1.11 -18.93
C LEU A 22 -2.19 2.11 -17.82
N PHE A 23 -3.21 1.87 -17.01
CA PHE A 23 -3.55 2.72 -15.87
C PHE A 23 -2.38 2.83 -14.88
N CYS A 24 -1.78 1.69 -14.48
CA CYS A 24 -0.64 1.68 -13.57
C CYS A 24 0.57 2.41 -14.16
N MET A 25 0.88 2.21 -15.45
CA MET A 25 1.96 2.93 -16.15
C MET A 25 1.72 4.43 -16.19
N LEU A 26 0.48 4.88 -16.44
CA LEU A 26 0.13 6.30 -16.41
C LEU A 26 0.22 6.89 -15.00
N CYS A 27 -0.19 6.17 -13.96
CA CYS A 27 0.03 6.56 -12.56
C CYS A 27 1.53 6.69 -12.22
N ALA A 28 2.36 5.78 -12.71
CA ALA A 28 3.82 5.85 -12.53
C ALA A 28 4.41 7.04 -13.32
N LEU A 29 3.98 7.26 -14.56
CA LEU A 29 4.41 8.40 -15.37
C LEU A 29 4.04 9.73 -14.71
N LEU A 30 2.81 9.87 -14.20
CA LEU A 30 2.38 11.06 -13.47
C LEU A 30 3.25 11.31 -12.23
N LEU A 31 3.65 10.26 -11.52
CA LEU A 31 4.58 10.37 -10.39
C LEU A 31 5.98 10.85 -10.85
N VAL A 32 6.52 10.28 -11.93
CA VAL A 32 7.83 10.67 -12.48
C VAL A 32 7.84 12.12 -12.96
N VAL A 33 6.84 12.52 -13.75
CA VAL A 33 6.72 13.90 -14.24
C VAL A 33 6.50 14.86 -13.07
N GLY A 34 5.61 14.52 -12.14
CA GLY A 34 5.38 15.31 -10.94
C GLY A 34 6.65 15.48 -10.11
N SER A 35 7.46 14.41 -9.98
CA SER A 35 8.73 14.45 -9.27
C SER A 35 9.74 15.38 -9.96
N ALA A 36 9.86 15.30 -11.29
CA ALA A 36 10.76 16.17 -12.04
C ALA A 36 10.42 17.65 -11.86
N VAL A 37 9.13 18.00 -11.84
CA VAL A 37 8.67 19.38 -11.63
C VAL A 37 8.83 19.81 -10.17
N LEU A 38 8.20 19.10 -9.23
CA LEU A 38 8.09 19.54 -7.83
C LEU A 38 9.43 19.48 -7.09
N LYS A 39 10.30 18.52 -7.41
CA LYS A 39 11.63 18.44 -6.79
C LYS A 39 12.63 19.43 -7.38
N SER A 40 12.40 19.95 -8.58
CA SER A 40 13.26 20.99 -9.17
C SER A 40 13.29 22.28 -8.35
N TRP A 41 12.25 22.53 -7.56
CA TRP A 41 12.13 23.72 -6.71
C TRP A 41 12.84 23.58 -5.35
N GLN A 42 13.47 22.42 -5.07
CA GLN A 42 14.29 22.16 -3.88
C GLN A 42 13.63 22.51 -2.53
N SER A 43 12.29 22.51 -2.50
CA SER A 43 11.52 22.83 -1.30
C SER A 43 11.56 21.67 -0.30
N PRO A 44 11.65 21.94 1.02
CA PRO A 44 11.47 20.92 2.05
C PRO A 44 10.12 20.19 1.97
N LEU A 45 9.11 20.81 1.32
CA LEU A 45 7.78 20.25 1.13
C LEU A 45 7.60 19.50 -0.19
N ALA A 46 8.66 19.34 -0.99
CA ALA A 46 8.56 18.76 -2.34
C ALA A 46 8.01 17.33 -2.32
N ASP A 47 8.51 16.47 -1.43
CA ASP A 47 8.04 15.08 -1.33
C ASP A 47 6.59 14.97 -0.86
N LEU A 48 6.19 15.81 0.12
CA LEU A 48 4.81 15.87 0.60
C LEU A 48 3.86 16.35 -0.51
N SER A 49 4.28 17.39 -1.23
CA SER A 49 3.54 17.96 -2.37
C SER A 49 3.41 16.93 -3.49
N LEU A 50 4.48 16.19 -3.76
CA LEU A 50 4.48 15.11 -4.76
C LEU A 50 3.50 14.00 -4.39
N GLY A 51 3.51 13.54 -3.13
CA GLY A 51 2.56 12.54 -2.65
C GLY A 51 1.11 12.99 -2.81
N ALA A 52 0.80 14.23 -2.41
CA ALA A 52 -0.52 14.81 -2.55
C ALA A 52 -0.96 14.95 -4.02
N PHE A 53 -0.08 15.50 -4.87
CA PHE A 53 -0.30 15.64 -6.31
C PHE A 53 -0.58 14.26 -6.95
N ALA A 54 0.29 13.28 -6.70
CA ALA A 54 0.17 11.96 -7.31
C ALA A 54 -1.07 11.19 -6.82
N ALA A 55 -1.50 11.39 -5.57
CA ALA A 55 -2.76 10.85 -5.07
C ALA A 55 -3.98 11.44 -5.78
N VAL A 56 -4.04 12.78 -5.92
CA VAL A 56 -5.11 13.47 -6.65
C VAL A 56 -5.11 13.07 -8.12
N ALA A 57 -3.94 13.06 -8.77
CA ALA A 57 -3.81 12.69 -10.17
C ALA A 57 -4.26 11.24 -10.42
N SER A 58 -3.90 10.31 -9.52
CA SER A 58 -4.35 8.91 -9.61
C SER A 58 -5.86 8.76 -9.40
N PHE A 59 -6.45 9.56 -8.51
CA PHE A 59 -7.91 9.61 -8.33
C PHE A 59 -8.62 10.12 -9.58
N LEU A 60 -8.15 11.25 -10.15
CA LEU A 60 -8.72 11.82 -11.36
C LEU A 60 -8.57 10.88 -12.56
N LEU A 61 -7.42 10.21 -12.70
CA LEU A 61 -7.18 9.20 -13.74
C LEU A 61 -8.10 7.99 -13.59
N SER A 62 -8.50 7.64 -12.36
CA SER A 62 -9.42 6.53 -12.11
C SER A 62 -10.81 6.78 -12.73
N ILE A 63 -11.22 8.03 -12.93
CA ILE A 63 -12.56 8.38 -13.46
C ILE A 63 -12.77 7.92 -14.92
N PRO A 64 -11.94 8.32 -15.91
CA PRO A 64 -12.12 7.86 -17.28
C PRO A 64 -11.93 6.34 -17.42
N PHE A 65 -11.01 5.74 -16.66
CA PHE A 65 -10.82 4.29 -16.66
C PHE A 65 -12.01 3.53 -16.05
N ALA A 66 -12.62 4.05 -14.99
CA ALA A 66 -13.87 3.51 -14.45
C ALA A 66 -14.98 3.54 -15.49
N LYS A 67 -15.15 4.67 -16.20
CA LYS A 67 -16.12 4.79 -17.30
C LYS A 67 -15.82 3.80 -18.42
N TRP A 68 -14.56 3.59 -18.78
CA TRP A 68 -14.14 2.65 -19.82
C TRP A 68 -14.45 1.19 -19.47
N GLU A 69 -14.39 0.85 -18.18
CA GLU A 69 -14.80 -0.46 -17.65
C GLU A 69 -16.29 -0.54 -17.26
N LYS A 70 -17.05 0.53 -17.48
CA LYS A 70 -18.46 0.66 -17.06
C LYS A 70 -18.66 0.39 -15.55
N LEU A 71 -17.70 0.83 -14.75
CA LEU A 71 -17.74 0.76 -13.29
C LEU A 71 -18.08 2.14 -12.70
N SER A 72 -18.87 2.14 -11.63
CA SER A 72 -19.09 3.33 -10.80
C SER A 72 -17.88 3.58 -9.88
N LEU A 73 -17.66 4.83 -9.48
CA LEU A 73 -16.60 5.17 -8.52
C LEU A 73 -16.81 4.49 -7.15
N GLY A 74 -18.06 4.24 -6.78
CA GLY A 74 -18.39 3.46 -5.59
C GLY A 74 -17.90 2.01 -5.66
N GLN A 75 -17.96 1.38 -6.85
CA GLN A 75 -17.42 0.03 -7.06
C GLN A 75 -15.88 -0.02 -7.01
N LEU A 76 -15.21 1.11 -7.24
CA LEU A 76 -13.77 1.23 -7.04
C LEU A 76 -13.42 1.32 -5.55
N GLY A 77 -14.36 1.75 -4.70
CA GLY A 77 -14.14 1.90 -3.26
C GLY A 77 -13.28 3.10 -2.88
N ILE A 78 -13.14 4.08 -3.80
CA ILE A 78 -12.34 5.30 -3.65
C ILE A 78 -13.17 6.53 -3.24
N VAL A 79 -14.51 6.41 -3.24
CA VAL A 79 -15.42 7.49 -2.84
C VAL A 79 -15.52 7.52 -1.31
N PRO A 80 -15.21 8.65 -0.66
CA PRO A 80 -15.38 8.77 0.79
C PRO A 80 -16.84 8.62 1.21
N GLY A 81 -17.07 8.05 2.40
CA GLY A 81 -18.38 7.96 3.04
C GLY A 81 -18.28 8.22 4.53
N LYS A 82 -19.41 8.11 5.25
CA LYS A 82 -19.51 8.44 6.69
C LYS A 82 -18.48 7.69 7.57
N ALA A 83 -18.13 6.46 7.20
CA ALA A 83 -17.19 5.63 7.95
C ALA A 83 -15.72 5.78 7.51
N THR A 84 -15.39 6.64 6.53
CA THR A 84 -14.03 6.73 5.97
C THR A 84 -13.00 7.06 7.04
N PHE A 85 -13.21 8.12 7.83
CA PHE A 85 -12.26 8.51 8.88
C PHE A 85 -12.09 7.43 9.94
N SER A 86 -13.18 6.79 10.38
CA SER A 86 -13.12 5.67 11.33
C SER A 86 -12.36 4.47 10.76
N LYS A 87 -12.53 4.14 9.48
CA LYS A 87 -11.78 3.07 8.82
C LYS A 87 -10.30 3.42 8.68
N VAL A 88 -9.95 4.65 8.30
CA VAL A 88 -8.55 5.11 8.26
C VAL A 88 -7.94 5.01 9.65
N GLY A 89 -8.59 5.54 10.69
CA GLY A 89 -8.11 5.47 12.07
C GLY A 89 -7.95 4.04 12.57
N THR A 90 -8.93 3.16 12.31
CA THR A 90 -8.85 1.74 12.67
C THR A 90 -7.69 1.05 11.96
N GLY A 91 -7.51 1.32 10.66
CA GLY A 91 -6.39 0.77 9.89
C GLY A 91 -5.06 1.26 10.43
N PHE A 92 -4.97 2.53 10.78
CA PHE A 92 -3.78 3.15 11.33
C PHE A 92 -3.38 2.53 12.68
N LEU A 93 -4.34 2.33 13.59
CA LEU A 93 -4.08 1.65 14.86
C LEU A 93 -3.58 0.22 14.66
N ILE A 94 -4.23 -0.54 13.77
CA ILE A 94 -3.80 -1.92 13.45
C ILE A 94 -2.39 -1.90 12.82
N GLY A 95 -2.11 -0.97 11.92
CA GLY A 95 -0.80 -0.86 11.26
C GLY A 95 0.31 -0.51 12.23
N LEU A 96 0.06 0.37 13.20
CA LEU A 96 1.02 0.69 14.26
C LEU A 96 1.28 -0.52 15.16
N LEU A 97 0.27 -1.33 15.47
CA LEU A 97 0.47 -2.56 16.22
C LEU A 97 1.33 -3.57 15.46
N ILE A 98 1.12 -3.71 14.14
CA ILE A 98 1.92 -4.59 13.28
C ILE A 98 3.37 -4.08 13.21
N ALA A 99 3.59 -2.78 12.96
CA ALA A 99 4.93 -2.19 12.94
C ALA A 99 5.63 -2.28 14.30
N GLY A 100 4.90 -2.04 15.40
CA GLY A 100 5.41 -2.17 16.76
C GLY A 100 5.82 -3.60 17.10
N LEU A 101 5.02 -4.59 16.68
CA LEU A 101 5.38 -6.01 16.84
C LEU A 101 6.61 -6.37 16.02
N HIS A 102 6.69 -5.91 14.76
CA HIS A 102 7.88 -6.10 13.92
C HIS A 102 9.14 -5.54 14.60
N PHE A 103 9.09 -4.27 15.02
CA PHE A 103 10.20 -3.64 15.73
C PHE A 103 10.56 -4.37 17.03
N SER A 104 9.56 -4.83 17.80
CA SER A 104 9.80 -5.58 19.04
C SER A 104 10.57 -6.88 18.78
N LEU A 105 10.25 -7.62 17.72
CA LEU A 105 11.01 -8.82 17.35
C LEU A 105 12.44 -8.47 16.93
N VAL A 106 12.63 -7.38 16.17
CA VAL A 106 13.96 -6.90 15.80
C VAL A 106 14.77 -6.49 17.04
N LEU A 107 14.15 -5.90 18.06
CA LEU A 107 14.82 -5.57 19.31
C LEU A 107 15.22 -6.80 20.13
N ILE A 108 14.37 -7.82 20.17
CA ILE A 108 14.61 -9.02 20.98
C ILE A 108 15.69 -9.90 20.35
N PHE A 109 15.67 -10.06 19.02
CA PHE A 109 16.53 -11.01 18.32
C PHE A 109 17.70 -10.34 17.58
N GLY A 110 17.62 -9.03 17.35
CA GLY A 110 18.62 -8.27 16.60
C GLY A 110 19.82 -7.89 17.44
N HIS A 111 20.96 -7.76 16.77
CA HIS A 111 22.20 -7.29 17.37
C HIS A 111 22.30 -5.80 17.05
N ILE A 112 21.44 -5.00 17.68
CA ILE A 112 21.27 -3.59 17.37
C ILE A 112 21.43 -2.71 18.63
N SER A 113 21.94 -1.51 18.41
CA SER A 113 21.99 -0.43 19.39
C SER A 113 20.96 0.62 19.03
N LEU A 114 20.20 1.07 20.03
CA LEU A 114 19.22 2.14 19.87
C LEU A 114 19.79 3.47 20.35
N THR A 115 19.60 4.51 19.54
CA THR A 115 19.81 5.90 19.97
C THR A 115 18.59 6.73 19.62
N SER A 116 18.22 7.67 20.50
CA SER A 116 17.15 8.63 20.18
C SER A 116 17.70 9.78 19.36
N ALA A 117 16.99 10.15 18.29
CA ALA A 117 17.29 11.34 17.50
C ALA A 117 16.55 12.60 18.00
N ASN A 118 15.60 12.46 18.92
CA ASN A 118 14.77 13.55 19.46
C ASN A 118 14.29 14.55 18.39
N PRO A 119 13.57 14.10 17.34
CA PRO A 119 13.12 14.98 16.26
C PRO A 119 12.10 16.01 16.77
N SER A 120 12.04 17.18 16.12
CA SER A 120 11.04 18.18 16.44
C SER A 120 9.62 17.69 16.11
N PHE A 121 8.61 18.22 16.82
CA PHE A 121 7.20 17.91 16.55
C PHE A 121 6.82 18.18 15.09
N HIS A 122 7.33 19.27 14.51
CA HIS A 122 7.10 19.62 13.10
C HIS A 122 7.61 18.54 12.14
N LEU A 123 8.78 17.96 12.42
CA LEU A 123 9.35 16.88 11.60
C LEU A 123 8.53 15.60 11.71
N VAL A 124 8.10 15.23 12.91
CA VAL A 124 7.21 14.07 13.12
C VAL A 124 5.90 14.26 12.35
N MET A 125 5.30 15.45 12.43
CA MET A 125 4.06 15.74 11.72
C MET A 125 4.24 15.78 10.20
N PHE A 126 5.39 16.26 9.72
CA PHE A 126 5.75 16.21 8.31
C PHE A 126 5.78 14.76 7.80
N TYR A 127 6.49 13.85 8.47
CA TYR A 127 6.56 12.45 8.05
C TYR A 127 5.24 11.71 8.19
N PHE A 128 4.44 12.03 9.21
CA PHE A 128 3.07 11.51 9.34
C PHE A 128 2.23 11.86 8.10
N LEU A 129 2.22 13.14 7.71
CA LEU A 129 1.47 13.59 6.52
C LEU A 129 2.06 13.03 5.23
N LEU A 130 3.38 12.96 5.11
CA LEU A 130 4.06 12.39 3.95
C LEU A 130 3.67 10.93 3.73
N TYR A 131 3.77 10.10 4.77
CA TYR A 131 3.42 8.69 4.62
C TYR A 131 1.92 8.46 4.44
N LEU A 132 1.07 9.35 4.96
CA LEU A 132 -0.37 9.32 4.67
C LEU A 132 -0.66 9.61 3.20
N THR A 133 -0.02 10.62 2.59
CA THR A 133 -0.24 10.97 1.18
C THR A 133 0.37 9.94 0.22
N LEU A 134 1.55 9.40 0.54
CA LEU A 134 2.17 8.32 -0.23
C LEU A 134 1.32 7.04 -0.19
N ALA A 135 0.85 6.63 1.00
CA ALA A 135 -0.06 5.50 1.13
C ALA A 135 -1.37 5.75 0.36
N ALA A 136 -1.95 6.95 0.46
CA ALA A 136 -3.15 7.29 -0.30
C ALA A 136 -2.95 7.15 -1.81
N ARG A 137 -1.83 7.66 -2.35
CA ARG A 137 -1.48 7.52 -3.77
C ARG A 137 -1.47 6.06 -4.20
N GLU A 138 -0.74 5.23 -3.46
CA GLU A 138 -0.56 3.82 -3.82
C GLU A 138 -1.85 3.02 -3.67
N GLU A 139 -2.62 3.24 -2.61
CA GLU A 139 -3.90 2.54 -2.42
C GLU A 139 -4.94 2.96 -3.47
N ILE A 140 -5.00 4.23 -3.87
CA ILE A 140 -5.87 4.69 -4.97
C ILE A 140 -5.48 3.99 -6.28
N ALA A 141 -4.20 4.00 -6.64
CA ALA A 141 -3.71 3.45 -7.89
C ALA A 141 -3.92 1.93 -7.95
N PHE A 142 -3.45 1.20 -6.94
CA PHE A 142 -3.40 -0.26 -7.00
C PHE A 142 -4.67 -0.94 -6.48
N ARG A 143 -5.34 -0.40 -5.46
CA ARG A 143 -6.50 -1.05 -4.80
C ARG A 143 -7.84 -0.46 -5.22
N GLY A 144 -7.83 0.74 -5.80
CA GLY A 144 -8.96 1.37 -6.46
C GLY A 144 -9.29 0.71 -7.80
N TYR A 145 -9.02 1.41 -8.90
CA TYR A 145 -9.35 0.92 -10.24
C TYR A 145 -8.68 -0.43 -10.58
N ALA A 146 -7.38 -0.55 -10.37
CA ALA A 146 -6.58 -1.68 -10.84
C ALA A 146 -7.03 -3.03 -10.24
N LEU A 147 -7.05 -3.15 -8.91
CA LEU A 147 -7.51 -4.38 -8.24
C LEU A 147 -8.99 -4.65 -8.50
N ARG A 148 -9.86 -3.64 -8.45
CA ARG A 148 -11.31 -3.84 -8.57
C ARG A 148 -11.71 -4.34 -9.94
N SER A 149 -11.23 -3.68 -10.99
CA SER A 149 -11.52 -4.06 -12.37
C SER A 149 -11.10 -5.51 -12.65
N LEU A 150 -9.88 -5.91 -12.28
CA LEU A 150 -9.44 -7.31 -12.40
C LEU A 150 -10.27 -8.25 -11.52
N SER A 151 -10.53 -7.89 -10.27
CA SER A 151 -11.24 -8.78 -9.34
C SER A 151 -12.65 -9.15 -9.84
N TYR A 152 -13.36 -8.22 -10.48
CA TYR A 152 -14.68 -8.48 -11.07
C TYR A 152 -14.64 -9.39 -12.30
N LYS A 153 -13.48 -9.51 -12.98
CA LYS A 153 -13.34 -10.31 -14.22
C LYS A 153 -12.74 -11.69 -14.00
N ILE A 154 -11.74 -11.78 -13.11
CA ILE A 154 -10.93 -13.00 -12.93
C ILE A 154 -10.93 -13.52 -11.48
N GLY A 155 -11.70 -12.87 -10.59
CA GLY A 155 -11.80 -13.22 -9.19
C GLY A 155 -10.76 -12.51 -8.32
N PRO A 156 -11.04 -12.34 -7.01
CA PRO A 156 -10.25 -11.52 -6.10
C PRO A 156 -8.81 -12.01 -5.94
N TRP A 157 -8.60 -13.33 -5.84
CA TRP A 157 -7.26 -13.89 -5.60
C TRP A 157 -6.32 -13.72 -6.78
N LYS A 158 -6.76 -14.06 -7.99
CA LYS A 158 -5.94 -13.90 -9.20
C LYS A 158 -5.62 -12.43 -9.43
N ALA A 159 -6.60 -11.55 -9.26
CA ALA A 159 -6.39 -10.10 -9.33
C ALA A 159 -5.37 -9.63 -8.30
N GLN A 160 -5.48 -10.07 -7.05
CA GLN A 160 -4.56 -9.68 -5.98
C GLN A 160 -3.11 -10.10 -6.26
N LEU A 161 -2.89 -11.31 -6.76
CA LEU A 161 -1.55 -11.78 -7.11
C LEU A 161 -0.95 -10.96 -8.25
N ILE A 162 -1.73 -10.67 -9.29
CA ILE A 162 -1.28 -9.82 -10.41
C ILE A 162 -0.92 -8.42 -9.91
N ILE A 163 -1.78 -7.80 -9.09
CA ILE A 163 -1.53 -6.46 -8.55
C ILE A 163 -0.31 -6.45 -7.62
N ALA A 164 -0.10 -7.49 -6.80
CA ALA A 164 1.08 -7.59 -5.95
C ALA A 164 2.37 -7.66 -6.77
N VAL A 165 2.38 -8.40 -7.88
CA VAL A 165 3.52 -8.44 -8.81
C VAL A 165 3.76 -7.08 -9.46
N ILE A 166 2.71 -6.42 -9.99
CA ILE A 166 2.84 -5.09 -10.60
C ILE A 166 3.38 -4.08 -9.58
N PHE A 167 2.89 -4.13 -8.34
CA PHE A 167 3.34 -3.25 -7.25
C PHE A 167 4.81 -3.48 -6.89
N ALA A 168 5.25 -4.74 -6.79
CA ALA A 168 6.66 -5.07 -6.56
C ALA A 168 7.54 -4.59 -7.73
N LEU A 169 7.10 -4.76 -8.98
CA LEU A 169 7.84 -4.29 -10.15
C LEU A 169 7.97 -2.76 -10.18
N GLU A 170 6.95 -2.00 -9.77
CA GLU A 170 7.07 -0.55 -9.62
C GLU A 170 8.16 -0.18 -8.60
N HIS A 171 8.28 -0.92 -7.50
CA HIS A 171 9.35 -0.69 -6.51
C HIS A 171 10.74 -1.04 -7.04
N VAL A 172 10.88 -2.11 -7.84
CA VAL A 172 12.13 -2.40 -8.54
C VAL A 172 12.51 -1.23 -9.46
N ALA A 173 11.57 -0.73 -10.25
CA ALA A 173 11.78 0.44 -11.10
C ALA A 173 12.12 1.72 -10.28
N GLY A 174 11.63 1.79 -9.04
CA GLY A 174 11.95 2.83 -8.06
C GLY A 174 13.28 2.64 -7.31
N GLY A 175 14.06 1.61 -7.64
CA GLY A 175 15.40 1.39 -7.10
C GLY A 175 15.52 0.32 -6.01
N PHE A 176 14.45 -0.40 -5.68
CA PHE A 176 14.55 -1.54 -4.74
C PHE A 176 15.22 -2.73 -5.40
N THR A 177 15.98 -3.51 -4.63
CA THR A 177 16.39 -4.85 -5.05
C THR A 177 15.17 -5.75 -5.24
N CYS A 178 15.27 -6.80 -6.07
CA CYS A 178 14.18 -7.77 -6.23
C CYS A 178 13.75 -8.38 -4.89
N GLN A 179 14.69 -8.63 -3.97
CA GLN A 179 14.37 -9.16 -2.65
C GLN A 179 13.52 -8.18 -1.83
N GLN A 180 13.94 -6.91 -1.73
CA GLN A 180 13.17 -5.87 -1.02
C GLN A 180 11.79 -5.65 -1.65
N ALA A 181 11.72 -5.63 -2.98
CA ALA A 181 10.48 -5.38 -3.70
C ALA A 181 9.48 -6.53 -3.56
N PHE A 182 9.90 -7.78 -3.73
CA PHE A 182 8.97 -8.93 -3.71
C PHE A 182 8.70 -9.43 -2.30
N LEU A 183 9.73 -9.56 -1.44
CA LEU A 183 9.55 -10.05 -0.07
C LEU A 183 9.10 -8.95 0.89
N GLY A 184 9.46 -7.69 0.65
CA GLY A 184 8.95 -6.54 1.39
C GLY A 184 7.65 -6.02 0.78
N SER A 185 7.75 -5.05 -0.14
CA SER A 185 6.60 -4.34 -0.72
C SER A 185 5.53 -5.27 -1.31
N GLY A 186 5.91 -6.37 -1.97
CA GLY A 186 5.01 -7.35 -2.57
C GLY A 186 4.19 -8.14 -1.55
N VAL A 187 4.77 -8.55 -0.42
CA VAL A 187 4.04 -9.24 0.66
C VAL A 187 3.13 -8.25 1.39
N GLY A 188 3.62 -7.04 1.70
CA GLY A 188 2.77 -5.97 2.23
C GLY A 188 1.60 -5.64 1.30
N ALA A 189 1.83 -5.68 -0.01
CA ALA A 189 0.80 -5.47 -1.00
C ALA A 189 -0.36 -6.48 -0.94
N ILE A 190 -0.07 -7.73 -0.56
CA ILE A 190 -1.09 -8.77 -0.32
C ILE A 190 -1.95 -8.39 0.89
N LEU A 191 -1.33 -7.97 2.00
CA LEU A 191 -2.04 -7.53 3.21
C LEU A 191 -3.01 -6.37 2.90
N PHE A 192 -2.52 -5.31 2.26
CA PHE A 192 -3.31 -4.12 1.93
C PHE A 192 -4.43 -4.45 0.94
N GLY A 193 -4.15 -5.31 -0.03
CA GLY A 193 -5.13 -5.78 -1.00
C GLY A 193 -6.26 -6.61 -0.39
N ILE A 194 -5.93 -7.53 0.54
CA ILE A 194 -6.94 -8.27 1.31
C ILE A 194 -7.79 -7.31 2.13
N ALA A 195 -7.16 -6.36 2.85
CA ALA A 195 -7.88 -5.33 3.61
C ALA A 195 -8.84 -4.52 2.72
N ALA A 196 -8.43 -4.13 1.51
CA ALA A 196 -9.26 -3.44 0.54
C ALA A 196 -10.45 -4.28 0.08
N LEU A 197 -10.20 -5.52 -0.35
CA LEU A 197 -11.23 -6.43 -0.85
C LEU A 197 -12.29 -6.71 0.23
N ARG A 198 -11.83 -6.97 1.46
CA ARG A 198 -12.67 -7.29 2.62
C ARG A 198 -13.52 -6.10 3.07
N THR A 199 -12.95 -4.90 3.13
CA THR A 199 -13.68 -3.70 3.57
C THR A 199 -14.45 -2.98 2.47
N LYS A 200 -14.38 -3.51 1.23
CA LYS A 200 -14.99 -2.94 0.02
C LYS A 200 -14.60 -1.48 -0.25
N GLY A 201 -13.40 -1.07 0.18
CA GLY A 201 -12.89 0.28 -0.01
C GLY A 201 -11.44 0.44 0.41
N ILE A 202 -10.83 1.57 0.07
CA ILE A 202 -9.41 1.82 0.34
C ILE A 202 -9.13 2.54 1.66
N ALA A 203 -10.16 2.98 2.38
CA ALA A 203 -9.98 3.74 3.64
C ALA A 203 -9.19 2.96 4.71
N LEU A 204 -9.52 1.68 4.94
CA LEU A 204 -8.78 0.83 5.89
C LEU A 204 -7.33 0.62 5.46
N PRO A 205 -7.03 0.15 4.22
CA PRO A 205 -5.65 -0.05 3.81
C PRO A 205 -4.83 1.23 3.73
N ILE A 206 -5.41 2.41 3.44
CA ILE A 206 -4.69 3.69 3.54
C ILE A 206 -4.14 3.89 4.96
N GLY A 207 -4.99 3.73 5.98
CA GLY A 207 -4.55 3.86 7.37
C GLY A 207 -3.49 2.82 7.74
N LEU A 208 -3.71 1.57 7.37
CA LEU A 208 -2.81 0.45 7.62
C LEU A 208 -1.42 0.67 7.02
N HIS A 209 -1.39 1.10 5.76
CA HIS A 209 -0.17 1.36 5.00
C HIS A 209 0.56 2.61 5.52
N ALA A 210 -0.17 3.71 5.77
CA ALA A 210 0.40 4.92 6.34
C ALA A 210 1.03 4.63 7.71
N ALA A 211 0.36 3.88 8.57
CA ALA A 211 0.88 3.49 9.88
C ALA A 211 2.09 2.56 9.81
N TRP A 212 2.11 1.62 8.85
CA TRP A 212 3.29 0.80 8.62
C TRP A 212 4.51 1.67 8.30
N ASN A 213 4.39 2.56 7.30
CA ASN A 213 5.50 3.41 6.90
C ASN A 213 5.92 4.41 7.99
N PHE A 214 4.95 5.05 8.66
CA PHE A 214 5.21 5.98 9.74
C PHE A 214 5.80 5.28 10.97
N GLY A 215 5.30 4.09 11.33
CA GLY A 215 5.83 3.28 12.42
C GLY A 215 7.26 2.87 12.18
N GLU A 216 7.56 2.27 11.03
CA GLU A 216 8.94 1.90 10.64
C GLU A 216 9.88 3.11 10.64
N TRP A 217 9.39 4.29 10.22
CA TRP A 217 10.16 5.53 10.34
C TRP A 217 10.39 5.91 11.80
N CYS A 218 9.35 5.96 12.64
CA CYS A 218 9.49 6.25 14.08
C CYS A 218 10.50 5.32 14.76
N PHE A 219 10.47 4.03 14.43
CA PHE A 219 11.33 3.01 15.01
C PHE A 219 12.76 2.98 14.43
N GLY A 220 13.04 3.79 13.40
CA GLY A 220 14.39 3.87 12.81
C GLY A 220 14.75 2.69 11.90
N LEU A 221 13.74 1.98 11.38
CA LEU A 221 13.88 0.85 10.45
C LEU A 221 13.82 1.27 8.97
N LYS A 222 13.67 2.57 8.71
CA LYS A 222 13.86 3.17 7.38
C LYS A 222 15.32 3.60 7.21
N ASN A 223 15.75 3.76 5.96
CA ASN A 223 17.11 4.24 5.60
C ASN A 223 17.34 5.73 5.90
N MET A 224 16.71 6.26 6.95
CA MET A 224 16.77 7.67 7.35
C MET A 224 16.46 7.80 8.84
N PRO A 225 16.96 8.84 9.53
CA PRO A 225 16.71 9.02 10.95
C PRO A 225 15.22 9.19 11.28
N GLY A 226 14.76 8.34 12.20
CA GLY A 226 13.43 8.39 12.80
C GLY A 226 13.36 9.17 14.10
N ILE A 227 12.43 8.77 14.97
CA ILE A 227 12.51 9.09 16.41
C ILE A 227 13.67 8.31 17.02
N TRP A 228 13.74 7.02 16.69
CA TRP A 228 14.86 6.15 17.00
C TRP A 228 15.79 6.03 15.80
N ARG A 229 17.05 5.71 16.08
CA ARG A 229 18.04 5.24 15.12
C ARG A 229 18.48 3.85 15.55
N VAL A 230 18.29 2.89 14.66
CA VAL A 230 18.76 1.52 14.81
C VAL A 230 20.14 1.45 14.17
N LEU A 231 21.15 1.21 15.00
CA LEU A 231 22.53 1.03 14.56
C LEU A 231 22.88 -0.45 14.69
N PRO A 232 23.21 -1.17 13.61
CA PRO A 232 23.69 -2.53 13.73
C PRO A 232 25.00 -2.53 14.53
N VAL A 233 25.18 -3.52 15.40
CA VAL A 233 26.48 -3.80 16.01
C VAL A 233 27.45 -4.21 14.91
N GLU A 234 28.68 -3.71 14.98
CA GLU A 234 29.73 -3.96 13.98
C GLU A 234 29.91 -5.48 13.74
N GLY A 235 29.87 -5.88 12.46
CA GLY A 235 29.99 -7.28 12.05
C GLY A 235 28.67 -8.06 12.02
N PHE A 236 27.55 -7.45 12.40
CA PHE A 236 26.21 -8.06 12.36
C PHE A 236 25.28 -7.44 11.32
N GLU A 237 25.76 -6.60 10.41
CA GLU A 237 24.96 -5.82 9.46
C GLU A 237 24.09 -6.72 8.57
N GLU A 238 24.71 -7.69 7.89
CA GLU A 238 23.98 -8.60 7.00
C GLU A 238 22.99 -9.48 7.79
N LYS A 239 23.42 -10.00 8.95
CA LYS A 239 22.58 -10.83 9.82
C LYS A 239 21.36 -10.07 10.32
N ASN A 240 21.53 -8.81 10.71
CA ASN A 240 20.43 -7.94 11.13
C ASN A 240 19.49 -7.61 9.97
N GLN A 241 20.01 -7.39 8.76
CA GLN A 241 19.18 -7.17 7.57
C GLN A 241 18.32 -8.40 7.25
N GLN A 242 18.91 -9.60 7.28
CA GLN A 242 18.20 -10.86 7.08
C GLN A 242 17.16 -11.09 8.18
N LEU A 243 17.54 -10.91 9.44
CA LEU A 243 16.63 -11.05 10.58
C LEU A 243 15.46 -10.07 10.48
N THR A 244 15.70 -8.80 10.14
CA THR A 244 14.65 -7.80 9.95
C THR A 244 13.66 -8.26 8.88
N MET A 245 14.13 -8.77 7.75
CA MET A 245 13.25 -9.34 6.72
C MET A 245 12.47 -10.56 7.21
N ILE A 246 13.08 -11.45 8.00
CA ILE A 246 12.39 -12.62 8.57
C ILE A 246 11.30 -12.18 9.56
N CYS A 247 11.61 -11.28 10.48
CA CYS A 247 10.66 -10.72 11.43
C CYS A 247 9.49 -10.04 10.69
N TYR A 248 9.79 -9.27 9.64
CA TYR A 248 8.79 -8.67 8.76
C TYR A 248 7.85 -9.73 8.16
N LEU A 249 8.40 -10.77 7.54
CA LEU A 249 7.62 -11.83 6.88
C LEU A 249 6.74 -12.60 7.88
N ILE A 250 7.23 -12.84 9.09
CA ILE A 250 6.45 -13.48 10.17
C ILE A 250 5.26 -12.58 10.54
N VAL A 251 5.51 -11.32 10.88
CA VAL A 251 4.48 -10.42 11.40
C VAL A 251 3.44 -10.08 10.33
N VAL A 252 3.88 -9.78 9.11
CA VAL A 252 2.96 -9.51 7.99
C VAL A 252 2.24 -10.79 7.55
N GLY A 253 2.90 -11.95 7.56
CA GLY A 253 2.27 -13.23 7.30
C GLY A 253 1.15 -13.57 8.29
N LEU A 254 1.40 -13.35 9.59
CA LEU A 254 0.38 -13.49 10.64
C LEU A 254 -0.76 -12.49 10.45
N ALA A 255 -0.46 -11.23 10.10
CA ALA A 255 -1.48 -10.23 9.81
C ALA A 255 -2.33 -10.63 8.59
N ILE A 256 -1.72 -11.13 7.52
CA ILE A 256 -2.43 -11.66 6.34
C ILE A 256 -3.36 -12.79 6.76
N ALA A 257 -2.88 -13.76 7.54
CA ALA A 257 -3.68 -14.86 8.04
C ALA A 257 -4.85 -14.37 8.91
N ALA A 258 -4.61 -13.42 9.82
CA ALA A 258 -5.65 -12.83 10.66
C ALA A 258 -6.72 -12.10 9.83
N PHE A 259 -6.31 -11.26 8.87
CA PHE A 259 -7.23 -10.57 7.97
C PHE A 259 -8.02 -11.52 7.08
N TYR A 260 -7.40 -12.64 6.68
CA TYR A 260 -8.05 -13.65 5.87
C TYR A 260 -9.06 -14.48 6.66
N LEU A 261 -8.67 -14.99 7.83
CA LEU A 261 -9.46 -15.92 8.64
C LEU A 261 -10.52 -15.23 9.48
N TYR A 262 -10.26 -14.03 9.99
CA TYR A 262 -11.21 -13.37 10.89
C TYR A 262 -12.41 -12.83 10.11
N PRO A 263 -13.66 -13.27 10.35
CA PRO A 263 -14.82 -12.75 9.64
C PRO A 263 -15.01 -11.26 9.97
N LEU A 264 -15.12 -10.40 8.95
CA LEU A 264 -15.66 -9.07 9.22
C LEU A 264 -17.11 -9.29 9.65
N ARG A 265 -17.42 -8.98 10.92
CA ARG A 265 -18.79 -9.06 11.45
C ARG A 265 -19.71 -8.43 10.41
N LYS A 266 -20.62 -9.21 9.81
CA LYS A 266 -21.72 -8.65 9.03
C LYS A 266 -22.38 -7.65 9.98
N SER A 267 -22.48 -6.39 9.57
CA SER A 267 -23.42 -5.47 10.20
C SER A 267 -24.82 -6.04 9.96
N LEU A 268 -25.23 -6.94 10.84
CA LEU A 268 -26.58 -7.47 10.94
C LEU A 268 -27.35 -6.49 11.81
N LYS A 269 -28.09 -5.60 11.14
CA LYS A 269 -29.39 -5.05 11.53
C LYS A 269 -29.78 -4.06 10.42
N ASN A 270 -30.61 -4.51 9.48
CA ASN A 270 -32.05 -4.24 9.51
C ASN A 270 -32.34 -2.74 9.38
N VAL A 271 -32.42 -2.24 8.14
CA VAL A 271 -33.52 -1.33 7.80
C VAL A 271 -34.61 -2.27 7.29
N LYS A 272 -35.45 -2.72 8.22
CA LYS A 272 -36.75 -3.32 7.89
C LYS A 272 -37.63 -2.20 7.34
N THR A 273 -38.43 -2.59 6.35
CA THR A 273 -39.61 -1.91 5.75
C THR A 273 -39.35 -0.56 5.10
#